data_AF-A0A661FVI6-F1
#
_entry.id   AF-A0A661FVI6-F1
#
_cell.length_a   1.000
_cell.length_b   1.000
_cell.length_c   1.000
_cell.angle_alpha   90.00
_cell.angle_beta   90.00
_cell.angle_gamma   90.00
#
_symmetry.space_group_name_H-M   'P 1'
#
loop_
_entity.id
_entity.type
_entity.pdbx_description
1 polymer ?
#
loop_
_entity_poly.entity_id
_entity_poly.type
_entity_poly.pdbx_seq_one_letter_code
_entity_poly.pdbx_strand_id
1 'polypeptide(L)'
;MTTTSFQSINWNDVELETVNPNMQRRIVTGERMTVARIYLRDGFLVPLHSHENEQITQVISGRMRFAFGDDRADVLELGPGDVVVIPSNLPHEALAIGDVEEM
;
A
#
# COMPACT_ATOMS: atom_id res chain seq x y z
N MET A 1 -21.57 -11.25 -5.53
CA MET A 1 -22.38 -10.90 -6.72
C MET A 1 -21.39 -10.62 -7.83
N THR A 2 -21.36 -11.43 -8.88
CA THR A 2 -20.46 -11.20 -10.03
C THR A 2 -20.92 -9.94 -10.75
N THR A 3 -20.09 -8.91 -10.77
CA THR A 3 -20.35 -7.67 -11.50
C THR A 3 -20.22 -7.96 -13.00
N THR A 4 -21.34 -7.92 -13.73
CA THR A 4 -21.38 -8.13 -15.18
C THR A 4 -21.14 -6.84 -15.99
N SER A 5 -20.92 -5.70 -15.34
CA SER A 5 -20.61 -4.42 -15.97
C SER A 5 -19.25 -3.87 -15.55
N PHE A 6 -18.55 -3.23 -16.50
CA PHE A 6 -17.30 -2.53 -16.21
C PHE A 6 -17.56 -1.24 -15.41
N GLN A 7 -16.54 -0.77 -14.70
CA GLN A 7 -16.56 0.49 -13.97
C GLN A 7 -15.41 1.37 -14.46
N SER A 8 -15.69 2.64 -14.73
CA SER A 8 -14.67 3.68 -14.94
C SER A 8 -14.70 4.60 -13.74
N ILE A 9 -13.61 4.65 -12.98
CA ILE A 9 -13.52 5.40 -11.72
C ILE A 9 -12.37 6.40 -11.85
N ASN A 10 -12.66 7.69 -11.61
CA ASN A 10 -11.64 8.72 -11.51
C ASN A 10 -11.19 8.84 -10.05
N TRP A 11 -9.88 8.87 -9.80
CA TRP A 11 -9.35 8.97 -8.44
C TRP A 11 -9.82 10.21 -7.69
N ASN A 12 -10.12 11.31 -8.38
CA ASN A 12 -10.62 12.54 -7.76
C ASN A 12 -12.04 12.38 -7.19
N ASP A 13 -12.81 11.40 -7.68
CA ASP A 13 -14.18 11.13 -7.25
C ASP A 13 -14.25 10.09 -6.11
N VAL A 14 -13.12 9.43 -5.80
CA VAL A 14 -13.01 8.54 -4.63
C VAL A 14 -12.96 9.38 -3.35
N GLU A 15 -13.32 8.86 -2.19
CA GLU A 15 -13.11 9.57 -0.93
C GLU A 15 -11.62 9.49 -0.52
N LEU A 16 -11.04 10.62 -0.09
CA LEU A 16 -9.77 10.60 0.63
C LEU A 16 -10.05 10.32 2.11
N GLU A 17 -10.08 9.05 2.46
CA GLU A 17 -10.30 8.60 3.83
C GLU A 17 -9.08 8.98 4.69
N THR A 18 -9.34 9.67 5.81
CA THR A 18 -8.32 9.91 6.84
C THR A 18 -8.42 8.82 7.89
N VAL A 19 -7.52 7.83 7.82
CA VAL A 19 -7.50 6.70 8.75
C VAL A 19 -7.04 7.16 10.13
N ASN A 20 -6.00 7.99 10.15
CA ASN A 20 -5.48 8.69 11.33
C ASN A 20 -4.68 9.94 10.87
N PRO A 21 -4.18 10.80 11.79
CA PRO A 21 -3.47 12.03 11.40
C PRO A 21 -2.25 11.84 10.48
N ASN A 22 -1.66 10.64 10.45
CA ASN A 22 -0.44 10.33 9.70
C ASN A 22 -0.67 9.41 8.49
N MET A 23 -1.91 8.97 8.26
CA MET A 23 -2.26 8.08 7.17
C MET A 23 -3.59 8.47 6.54
N GLN A 24 -3.55 8.74 5.24
CA GLN A 24 -4.74 8.91 4.41
C GLN A 24 -4.70 7.94 3.25
N ARG A 25 -5.86 7.60 2.68
CA ARG A 25 -5.94 6.68 1.55
C ARG A 25 -7.14 6.92 0.65
N ARG A 26 -7.01 6.48 -0.60
CA ARG A 26 -8.12 6.27 -1.54
C ARG A 26 -8.13 4.80 -1.91
N ILE A 27 -9.29 4.16 -1.92
CA ILE A 27 -9.40 2.72 -2.21
C ILE A 27 -10.43 2.50 -3.31
N VAL A 28 -10.09 1.65 -4.28
CA VAL A 28 -11.00 1.07 -5.26
C VAL A 28 -10.92 -0.44 -5.15
N THR A 29 -12.03 -1.09 -4.81
CA THR A 29 -12.10 -2.55 -4.65
C THR A 29 -13.02 -3.15 -5.72
N GLY A 30 -12.49 -4.09 -6.49
CA GLY A 30 -13.25 -4.94 -7.40
C GLY A 30 -13.62 -6.28 -6.76
N GLU A 31 -13.92 -7.28 -7.58
CA GLU A 31 -14.31 -8.61 -7.07
C GLU A 31 -13.16 -9.37 -6.40
N ARG A 32 -11.93 -9.20 -6.89
CA ARG A 32 -10.76 -9.98 -6.46
C ARG A 32 -9.52 -9.15 -6.14
N MET A 33 -9.55 -7.86 -6.48
CA MET A 33 -8.39 -6.99 -6.41
C MET A 33 -8.80 -5.65 -5.83
N THR A 34 -7.88 -5.06 -5.08
CA THR A 34 -8.00 -3.70 -4.58
C THR A 34 -6.82 -2.90 -5.12
N VAL A 35 -7.10 -1.70 -5.62
CA VAL A 35 -6.08 -0.69 -5.88
C VAL A 35 -6.23 0.36 -4.79
N ALA A 36 -5.15 0.66 -4.08
CA ALA A 36 -5.12 1.69 -3.07
C ALA A 36 -4.15 2.79 -3.50
N ARG A 37 -4.42 4.04 -3.13
CA ARG A 37 -3.39 5.08 -3.05
C ARG A 37 -3.25 5.46 -1.60
N ILE A 38 -2.04 5.35 -1.07
CA ILE A 38 -1.76 5.55 0.35
C ILE A 38 -0.81 6.74 0.49
N TYR A 39 -1.16 7.62 1.43
CA TYR A 39 -0.40 8.81 1.77
C TYR A 39 0.06 8.68 3.21
N LEU A 40 1.37 8.58 3.42
CA LEU A 40 1.98 8.37 4.73
C LEU A 40 2.83 9.58 5.10
N ARG A 41 2.75 10.00 6.37
CA ARG A 41 3.65 11.01 6.92
C ARG A 41 5.00 10.40 7.30
N ASP A 42 6.03 11.24 7.33
CA ASP A 42 7.37 10.84 7.78
C ASP A 42 7.34 10.05 9.11
N GLY A 43 8.05 8.94 9.14
CA GLY A 43 8.15 8.05 10.29
C GLY A 43 6.91 7.22 10.58
N PHE A 44 5.87 7.26 9.73
CA PHE A 44 4.72 6.38 9.90
C PHE A 44 5.11 4.92 9.65
N LEU A 45 4.87 4.08 10.65
CA LEU A 45 5.11 2.65 10.60
C LEU A 45 3.77 1.94 10.41
N VAL A 46 3.64 1.23 9.29
CA VAL A 46 2.63 0.19 9.10
C VAL A 46 3.14 -1.05 9.82
N PRO A 47 2.48 -1.50 10.92
CA PRO A 47 2.97 -2.61 11.72
C PRO A 47 3.09 -3.91 10.92
N LEU A 48 3.92 -4.83 11.39
CA LEU A 48 4.00 -6.19 10.84
C LEU A 48 2.62 -6.83 10.75
N HIS A 49 2.24 -7.26 9.55
CA HIS A 49 0.98 -7.93 9.29
C HIS A 49 1.13 -8.86 8.07
N SER A 50 0.08 -9.62 7.79
CA SER A 50 -0.03 -10.48 6.61
C SER A 50 -1.49 -10.61 6.21
N HIS A 51 -1.73 -10.87 4.93
CA HIS A 51 -3.06 -11.13 4.40
C HIS A 51 -3.02 -12.08 3.20
N GLU A 52 -4.16 -12.70 2.91
CA GLU A 52 -4.30 -13.65 1.81
C GLU A 52 -4.11 -13.00 0.43
N ASN A 53 -4.47 -11.73 0.27
CA ASN A 53 -4.29 -11.03 -1.00
C ASN A 53 -2.80 -10.83 -1.30
N GLU A 54 -2.38 -11.10 -2.54
CA GLU A 54 -1.09 -10.60 -3.06
C GLU A 54 -1.12 -9.06 -3.06
N GLN A 55 0.01 -8.45 -2.71
CA GLN A 55 0.17 -7.00 -2.75
C GLN A 55 1.24 -6.62 -3.75
N ILE A 56 0.93 -5.66 -4.61
CA ILE A 56 1.89 -4.99 -5.48
C ILE A 56 1.88 -3.53 -5.07
N THR A 57 3.05 -3.00 -4.74
CA THR A 57 3.18 -1.61 -4.28
C THR A 57 4.25 -0.90 -5.10
N GLN A 58 3.88 0.23 -5.69
CA GLN A 58 4.77 1.16 -6.35
C GLN A 58 4.92 2.43 -5.49
N VAL A 59 6.16 2.84 -5.25
CA VAL A 59 6.42 4.16 -4.67
C VAL A 59 6.28 5.22 -5.75
N ILE A 60 5.35 6.16 -5.56
CA ILE A 60 5.13 7.30 -6.47
C ILE A 60 6.04 8.46 -6.06
N SER A 61 6.11 8.77 -4.77
CA SER A 61 6.98 9.79 -4.20
C SER A 61 7.41 9.44 -2.78
N GLY A 62 8.53 9.98 -2.31
CA GLY A 62 9.11 9.64 -1.01
C GLY A 62 9.99 8.37 -1.06
N ARG A 63 10.20 7.74 0.09
CA ARG A 63 10.92 6.45 0.21
C ARG A 63 10.24 5.55 1.24
N MET A 64 10.23 4.26 0.96
CA MET A 64 9.72 3.24 1.87
C MET A 64 10.83 2.27 2.25
N ARG A 65 10.80 1.77 3.49
CA ARG A 65 11.57 0.60 3.92
C ARG A 65 10.61 -0.51 4.30
N PHE A 66 10.65 -1.60 3.57
CA PHE A 66 9.94 -2.83 3.88
C PHE A 66 10.85 -3.79 4.65
N ALA A 67 10.29 -4.50 5.62
CA ALA A 67 10.91 -5.64 6.26
C ALA A 67 9.98 -6.85 6.15
N PHE A 68 10.54 -8.02 5.83
CA PHE A 68 9.78 -9.24 5.53
C PHE A 68 10.10 -10.37 6.51
N GLY A 69 9.14 -11.27 6.66
CA GLY A 69 9.22 -12.42 7.57
C GLY A 69 8.93 -12.03 9.02
N ASP A 70 8.66 -13.05 9.85
CA ASP A 70 8.33 -12.86 11.26
C ASP A 70 9.47 -12.19 12.06
N ASP A 71 10.72 -12.42 11.63
CA ASP A 71 11.94 -11.90 12.25
C ASP A 71 12.44 -10.58 11.64
N ARG A 72 11.80 -10.09 10.57
CA ARG A 72 12.17 -8.86 9.85
C ARG A 72 13.61 -8.88 9.30
N ALA A 73 14.18 -10.06 9.03
CA ALA A 73 15.56 -10.19 8.60
C ALA A 73 15.80 -9.65 7.18
N ASP A 74 14.82 -9.81 6.29
CA ASP A 74 14.91 -9.36 4.90
C ASP A 74 14.37 -7.94 4.76
N VAL A 75 15.26 -6.98 4.47
CA VAL A 75 14.92 -5.55 4.39
C VAL A 75 15.14 -5.03 2.98
N LEU A 76 14.18 -4.26 2.47
CA LEU A 76 14.21 -3.64 1.15
C LEU A 76 13.86 -2.15 1.25
N GLU A 77 14.72 -1.27 0.73
CA GLU A 77 14.40 0.15 0.57
C GLU A 77 13.98 0.44 -0.87
N LEU A 78 12.92 1.22 -1.02
CA LEU A 78 12.29 1.57 -2.30
C LEU A 78 12.18 3.08 -2.43
N GLY A 79 12.46 3.59 -3.61
CA GLY A 79 12.26 4.99 -4.01
C GLY A 79 11.29 5.14 -5.19
N PRO A 80 11.07 6.37 -5.68
CA PRO A 80 10.11 6.65 -6.73
C PRO A 80 10.35 5.82 -8.00
N GLY A 81 9.33 5.12 -8.46
CA GLY A 81 9.38 4.23 -9.62
C GLY A 81 9.69 2.77 -9.29
N ASP A 82 10.22 2.46 -8.11
CA ASP A 82 10.42 1.09 -7.67
C ASP A 82 9.07 0.41 -7.36
N VAL A 83 9.01 -0.90 -7.62
CA VAL A 83 7.84 -1.74 -7.40
C VAL A 83 8.24 -2.98 -6.62
N VAL A 84 7.49 -3.30 -5.57
CA VAL A 84 7.61 -4.57 -4.84
C VAL A 84 6.37 -5.42 -5.05
N VAL A 85 6.59 -6.73 -5.19
CA VAL A 85 5.55 -7.75 -5.25
C VAL A 85 5.67 -8.61 -4.01
N ILE A 86 4.64 -8.58 -3.16
CA ILE A 86 4.59 -9.27 -1.87
C ILE A 86 3.61 -10.44 -2.01
N PRO A 87 4.09 -11.69 -1.92
CA PRO A 87 3.25 -12.88 -2.01
C PRO A 87 2.20 -12.95 -0.90
N SER A 88 1.10 -13.65 -1.18
CA SER A 88 0.07 -13.98 -0.19
C SER A 88 0.66 -14.53 1.10
N ASN A 89 0.17 -14.00 2.23
CA ASN A 89 0.52 -14.39 3.59
C ASN A 89 1.99 -14.22 4.00
N LEU A 90 2.84 -13.58 3.19
CA LEU A 90 4.19 -13.20 3.63
C LEU A 90 4.10 -12.05 4.66
N PRO A 91 4.55 -12.24 5.92
CA PRO A 91 4.56 -11.15 6.90
C PRO A 91 5.43 -10.00 6.41
N HIS A 92 4.91 -8.78 6.51
CA HIS A 92 5.62 -7.58 6.09
C HIS A 92 5.27 -6.37 6.95
N GLU A 93 6.26 -5.51 7.15
CA GLU A 93 6.20 -4.23 7.86
C GLU A 93 6.71 -3.14 6.92
N ALA A 94 6.15 -1.93 6.98
CA ALA A 94 6.51 -0.85 6.07
C ALA A 94 6.70 0.48 6.83
N LEU A 95 7.85 1.11 6.64
CA LEU A 95 8.20 2.39 7.24
C LEU A 95 8.34 3.47 6.17
N ALA A 96 7.58 4.57 6.34
CA ALA A 96 7.77 5.77 5.54
C ALA A 96 9.02 6.56 5.98
N ILE A 97 9.88 6.89 5.02
CA ILE A 97 11.08 7.73 5.21
C ILE A 97 10.85 9.03 4.44
N GLY A 98 10.44 10.08 5.16
CA GLY A 98 9.81 11.28 4.60
C GLY A 98 8.31 11.08 4.36
N ASP A 99 7.63 12.11 3.89
CA ASP A 99 6.26 11.99 3.39
C ASP A 99 6.26 11.13 2.10
N VAL A 100 5.36 10.15 2.03
CA VAL A 100 5.30 9.14 0.95
C VAL A 100 3.92 9.13 0.30
N GLU A 101 3.91 8.96 -1.02
CA GLU A 101 2.74 8.49 -1.78
C GLU A 101 3.11 7.15 -2.43
N GLU A 102 2.30 6.12 -2.18
CA GLU A 102 2.41 4.80 -2.81
C GLU A 102 1.07 4.33 -3.38
N MET A 103 1.13 3.37 -4.30
CA MET A 103 -0.03 2.76 -4.96
C MET A 103 0.12 1.25 -5.09
#